data_AF-A0A835V488-F1
#
_entry.id   AF-A0A835V488-F1
#
_cell.length_a   1.000
_cell.length_b   1.000
_cell.length_c   1.000
_cell.angle_alpha   90.00
_cell.angle_beta   90.00
_cell.angle_gamma   90.00
#
_symmetry.space_group_name_H-M   'P 1'
#
loop_
_entity.id
_entity.type
_entity.pdbx_description
1 polymer ?
#
loop_
_entity_poly.entity_id
_entity_poly.type
_entity_poly.pdbx_seq_one_letter_code
_entity_poly.pdbx_strand_id
1 'polypeptide(L)'
;MERRLKVWTYREGEPPLVHSGPGASIYAMEGHFISELEDRRNPFRARHPDEAQLFLLPFSVVNIVQYVYAPGVEDYWGPLKRVIADYVAVVSNKYHYWNRSLGADHFMVSCHDWAPHLSNANPDLYRNSIRVICNANTSEGFKLGKDVTLPEVHLPDGLLSAPASRPSSASSRTLLAFFAGGAHGYIREALLRHWKGKDPDVLVDEYLPKASTTPASWQPPGEVSIRFCLCPSGYEVASPRIVEAIFYGCVPVIISVDYAPPFADVLDWSKFSVEVPVVRIPELKEILERISPRRYAVLQSRVMRVQRHFVLNRPAKRFDVFHMVMHSIWLRRINLRLNF
;
A
#
# COMPACT_ATOMS: atom_id res chain seq x y z
N MET A 1 -19.30 -11.82 -1.17
CA MET A 1 -18.18 -11.60 -2.11
C MET A 1 -17.50 -12.91 -2.50
N GLU A 2 -16.79 -13.60 -1.61
CA GLU A 2 -15.91 -14.77 -1.90
C GLU A 2 -16.55 -15.90 -2.74
N ARG A 3 -17.85 -16.15 -2.60
CA ARG A 3 -18.56 -17.18 -3.40
C ARG A 3 -19.05 -16.72 -4.77
N ARG A 4 -19.11 -15.41 -5.00
CA ARG A 4 -19.79 -14.81 -6.17
C ARG A 4 -18.85 -14.05 -7.08
N LEU A 5 -17.86 -13.36 -6.52
CA LEU A 5 -16.94 -12.54 -7.29
C LEU A 5 -15.96 -13.43 -8.05
N LYS A 6 -15.93 -13.23 -9.36
CA LYS A 6 -14.99 -13.82 -10.30
C LYS A 6 -14.27 -12.73 -11.08
N VAL A 7 -12.96 -12.89 -11.20
CA VAL A 7 -12.07 -11.99 -11.93
C VAL A 7 -11.40 -12.76 -13.04
N TRP A 8 -11.52 -12.24 -14.26
CA TRP A 8 -10.76 -12.71 -15.39
C TRP A 8 -9.46 -11.92 -15.51
N THR A 9 -8.33 -12.61 -15.53
CA THR A 9 -7.06 -12.01 -15.92
C THR A 9 -6.88 -12.20 -17.42
N TYR A 10 -6.74 -11.10 -18.17
CA TYR A 10 -6.38 -11.17 -19.59
C TYR A 10 -5.10 -11.96 -19.79
N ARG A 11 -4.94 -12.66 -20.92
CA ARG A 11 -3.80 -13.59 -21.15
C ARG A 11 -2.74 -13.02 -22.08
N GLU A 12 -2.98 -11.81 -22.56
CA GLU A 12 -2.13 -11.09 -23.48
C GLU A 12 -0.89 -10.57 -22.76
N GLY A 13 0.23 -10.51 -23.47
CA GLY A 13 1.51 -10.07 -22.93
C GLY A 13 2.33 -11.21 -22.32
N GLU A 14 3.59 -10.92 -22.05
CA GLU A 14 4.55 -11.88 -21.48
C GLU A 14 5.37 -11.21 -20.36
N PRO A 15 5.89 -12.01 -19.41
CA PRO A 15 6.87 -11.53 -18.44
C PRO A 15 8.12 -10.94 -19.13
N PRO A 16 8.80 -9.95 -18.51
CA PRO A 16 8.52 -9.43 -17.17
C PRO A 16 7.46 -8.32 -17.14
N LEU A 17 7.07 -7.74 -18.28
CA LEU A 17 6.20 -6.55 -18.28
C LEU A 17 4.74 -6.85 -17.93
N VAL A 18 4.29 -8.07 -18.22
CA VAL A 18 2.93 -8.54 -17.98
C VAL A 18 2.97 -9.90 -17.31
N HIS A 19 1.95 -10.25 -16.51
CA HIS A 19 1.86 -11.53 -15.80
C HIS A 19 2.98 -11.78 -14.78
N SER A 20 3.71 -10.73 -14.42
CA SER A 20 4.81 -10.76 -13.48
C SER A 20 4.95 -9.38 -12.85
N GLY A 21 5.56 -9.34 -11.67
CA GLY A 21 5.87 -8.11 -10.93
C GLY A 21 6.94 -8.41 -9.88
N PRO A 22 7.47 -7.38 -9.23
CA PRO A 22 8.43 -7.56 -8.15
C PRO A 22 7.82 -8.37 -6.99
N GLY A 23 8.58 -9.35 -6.49
CA GLY A 23 8.22 -10.14 -5.30
C GLY A 23 8.92 -9.68 -4.01
N ALA A 24 9.68 -8.58 -4.08
CA ALA A 24 10.49 -8.08 -2.97
C ALA A 24 10.52 -6.56 -2.93
N SER A 25 11.15 -6.01 -1.88
CA SER A 25 11.20 -4.59 -1.52
C SER A 25 9.83 -4.00 -1.18
N ILE A 26 9.72 -2.67 -1.25
CA ILE A 26 8.48 -1.93 -1.01
C ILE A 26 7.44 -2.15 -2.12
N TYR A 27 7.89 -2.58 -3.30
CA TYR A 27 7.03 -2.85 -4.46
C TYR A 27 6.41 -4.26 -4.48
N ALA A 28 6.81 -5.13 -3.54
CA ALA A 28 6.48 -6.55 -3.55
C ALA A 28 4.99 -6.85 -3.73
N MET A 29 4.13 -6.01 -3.15
CA MET A 29 2.68 -6.21 -3.17
C MET A 29 2.07 -6.24 -4.58
N GLU A 30 2.69 -5.58 -5.56
CA GLU A 30 2.25 -5.61 -6.97
C GLU A 30 2.39 -7.04 -7.55
N GLY A 31 3.60 -7.59 -7.54
CA GLY A 31 3.86 -8.93 -8.08
C GLY A 31 3.17 -10.02 -7.27
N HIS A 32 3.14 -9.86 -5.95
CA HIS A 32 2.39 -10.74 -5.08
C HIS A 32 0.90 -10.77 -5.48
N PHE A 33 0.24 -9.63 -5.61
CA PHE A 33 -1.19 -9.61 -5.95
C PHE A 33 -1.49 -10.28 -7.29
N ILE A 34 -0.71 -9.95 -8.33
CA ILE A 34 -0.87 -10.53 -9.69
C ILE A 34 -0.74 -12.06 -9.61
N SER A 35 0.35 -12.56 -9.00
CA SER A 35 0.61 -14.00 -8.88
C SER A 35 -0.47 -14.75 -8.11
N GLU A 36 -1.01 -14.18 -7.03
CA GLU A 36 -2.07 -14.81 -6.24
C GLU A 36 -3.39 -14.91 -7.00
N LEU A 37 -3.76 -13.88 -7.75
CA LEU A 37 -5.01 -13.90 -8.51
C LEU A 37 -4.96 -14.87 -9.70
N GLU A 38 -3.77 -15.06 -10.28
CA GLU A 38 -3.55 -16.00 -11.39
C GLU A 38 -3.46 -17.47 -10.94
N ASP A 39 -3.21 -17.74 -9.66
CA ASP A 39 -3.18 -19.10 -9.12
C ASP A 39 -4.51 -19.82 -9.39
N ARG A 40 -4.41 -21.01 -9.99
CA ARG A 40 -5.58 -21.84 -10.35
C ARG A 40 -6.44 -22.25 -9.14
N ARG A 41 -5.86 -22.23 -7.94
CA ARG A 41 -6.52 -22.53 -6.66
C ARG A 41 -7.23 -21.32 -6.07
N ASN A 42 -6.95 -20.11 -6.55
CA ASN A 42 -7.55 -18.89 -6.02
C ASN A 42 -9.07 -18.87 -6.31
N PRO A 43 -9.92 -18.69 -5.28
CA PRO A 43 -11.37 -18.78 -5.44
C PRO A 43 -11.97 -17.61 -6.24
N PHE A 44 -11.27 -16.48 -6.34
CA PHE A 44 -11.71 -15.32 -7.13
C PHE A 44 -11.37 -15.46 -8.61
N ARG A 45 -10.46 -16.36 -8.99
CA ARG A 45 -10.08 -16.55 -10.38
C ARG A 45 -11.23 -17.11 -11.21
N ALA A 46 -11.51 -16.46 -12.34
CA ALA A 46 -12.44 -16.94 -13.35
C ALA A 46 -11.80 -18.04 -14.22
N ARG A 47 -12.57 -19.06 -14.60
CA ARG A 47 -12.19 -20.09 -15.57
C ARG A 47 -12.50 -19.69 -17.01
N HIS A 48 -13.57 -18.92 -17.22
CA HIS A 48 -13.95 -18.32 -18.50
C HIS A 48 -14.25 -16.82 -18.33
N PRO A 49 -13.95 -15.94 -19.29
CA PRO A 49 -14.22 -14.50 -19.13
C PRO A 49 -15.72 -14.18 -18.97
N ASP A 50 -16.62 -14.98 -19.53
CA ASP A 50 -18.08 -14.78 -19.38
C ASP A 50 -18.58 -14.96 -17.93
N GLU A 51 -17.83 -15.67 -17.08
CA GLU A 51 -18.21 -15.82 -15.67
C GLU A 51 -17.73 -14.65 -14.80
N ALA A 52 -16.89 -13.76 -15.34
CA ALA A 52 -16.22 -12.71 -14.61
C ALA A 52 -17.08 -11.45 -14.47
N GLN A 53 -17.05 -10.86 -13.28
CA GLN A 53 -17.64 -9.55 -13.00
C GLN A 53 -16.61 -8.43 -13.05
N LEU A 54 -15.33 -8.77 -13.08
CA LEU A 54 -14.21 -7.83 -13.14
C LEU A 54 -13.06 -8.41 -13.97
N PHE A 55 -12.23 -7.52 -14.51
CA PHE A 55 -11.13 -7.88 -15.40
C PHE A 55 -9.82 -7.27 -14.91
N LEU A 56 -8.82 -8.10 -14.63
CA LEU A 56 -7.47 -7.63 -14.30
C LEU A 56 -6.70 -7.34 -15.60
N LEU A 57 -6.05 -6.18 -15.66
CA LEU A 57 -4.98 -5.85 -16.60
C LEU A 57 -3.62 -6.19 -15.94
N PRO A 58 -3.02 -7.36 -16.23
CA PRO A 58 -1.86 -7.88 -15.50
C PRO A 58 -0.50 -7.25 -15.88
N PHE A 59 -0.48 -6.01 -16.40
CA PHE A 59 0.79 -5.32 -16.62
C PHE A 59 1.36 -4.80 -15.29
N SER A 60 2.67 -4.86 -15.13
CA SER A 60 3.39 -4.36 -13.95
C SER A 60 4.00 -3.01 -14.27
N VAL A 61 3.51 -1.96 -13.61
CA VAL A 61 4.10 -0.62 -13.77
C VAL A 61 5.51 -0.60 -13.23
N VAL A 62 5.81 -1.35 -12.15
CA VAL A 62 7.18 -1.42 -11.62
C VAL A 62 8.14 -2.01 -12.66
N ASN A 63 7.76 -3.11 -13.31
CA ASN A 63 8.58 -3.71 -14.34
C ASN A 63 8.64 -2.85 -15.60
N ILE A 64 7.54 -2.18 -15.99
CA ILE A 64 7.58 -1.21 -17.09
C ILE A 64 8.61 -0.12 -16.81
N VAL A 65 8.62 0.47 -15.62
CA VAL A 65 9.65 1.44 -15.25
C VAL A 65 11.03 0.78 -15.25
N GLN A 66 11.20 -0.37 -14.60
CA GLN A 66 12.51 -1.04 -14.49
C GLN A 66 13.15 -1.39 -15.85
N TYR A 67 12.35 -1.85 -16.81
CA TYR A 67 12.86 -2.40 -18.08
C TYR A 67 12.77 -1.43 -19.26
N VAL A 68 11.91 -0.41 -19.21
CA VAL A 68 11.67 0.50 -20.34
C VAL A 68 12.15 1.92 -20.05
N TYR A 69 12.29 2.33 -18.79
CA TYR A 69 12.79 3.67 -18.45
C TYR A 69 14.24 3.83 -18.90
N ALA A 70 14.50 4.90 -19.65
CA ALA A 70 15.83 5.31 -20.05
C ALA A 70 16.15 6.69 -19.44
N PRO A 71 17.13 6.81 -18.53
CA PRO A 71 17.51 8.11 -17.99
C PRO A 71 18.19 8.98 -19.05
N GLY A 72 18.02 10.30 -18.95
CA GLY A 72 18.74 11.27 -19.80
C GLY A 72 18.18 11.48 -21.21
N VAL A 73 17.01 10.91 -21.52
CA VAL A 73 16.27 11.20 -22.76
C VAL A 73 15.24 12.32 -22.53
N GLU A 74 14.92 13.07 -23.58
CA GLU A 74 13.97 14.19 -23.51
C GLU A 74 12.55 13.73 -23.14
N ASP A 75 12.07 12.65 -23.78
CA ASP A 75 10.77 12.04 -23.49
C ASP A 75 10.93 10.62 -22.92
N TYR A 76 11.13 10.52 -21.61
CA TYR A 76 11.13 9.23 -20.92
C TYR A 76 9.72 8.72 -20.61
N TRP A 77 8.68 9.56 -20.72
CA TRP A 77 7.30 9.18 -20.44
C TRP A 77 6.64 8.45 -21.60
N GLY A 78 6.93 8.87 -22.83
CA GLY A 78 6.32 8.33 -24.05
C GLY A 78 6.44 6.81 -24.18
N PRO A 79 7.65 6.22 -24.07
CA PRO A 79 7.82 4.77 -24.12
C PRO A 79 6.99 4.04 -23.05
N LEU A 80 7.01 4.53 -21.80
CA LEU A 80 6.29 3.93 -20.69
C LEU A 80 4.76 3.97 -20.90
N LYS A 81 4.24 5.12 -21.35
CA LYS A 81 2.82 5.28 -21.65
C LYS A 81 2.39 4.42 -22.84
N ARG A 82 3.23 4.31 -23.89
CA ARG A 82 2.93 3.46 -25.06
C ARG A 82 2.71 2.01 -24.68
N VAL A 83 3.54 1.43 -23.80
CA VAL A 83 3.36 0.03 -23.34
C VAL A 83 1.96 -0.19 -22.74
N ILE A 84 1.49 0.72 -21.89
CA ILE A 84 0.16 0.62 -21.25
C ILE A 84 -0.95 0.86 -22.27
N ALA A 85 -0.82 1.89 -23.12
CA ALA A 85 -1.81 2.23 -24.14
C ALA A 85 -1.98 1.08 -25.16
N ASP A 86 -0.88 0.50 -25.62
CA ASP A 86 -0.86 -0.61 -26.56
C ASP A 86 -1.45 -1.87 -25.93
N TYR A 87 -1.17 -2.14 -24.63
CA TYR A 87 -1.81 -3.23 -23.92
C TYR A 87 -3.34 -3.09 -23.90
N VAL A 88 -3.83 -1.90 -23.53
CA VAL A 88 -5.27 -1.60 -23.54
C VAL A 88 -5.85 -1.72 -24.96
N ALA A 89 -5.13 -1.27 -25.98
CA ALA A 89 -5.54 -1.41 -27.38
C ALA A 89 -5.64 -2.88 -27.80
N VAL A 90 -4.70 -3.73 -27.41
CA VAL A 90 -4.75 -5.17 -27.70
C VAL A 90 -5.98 -5.83 -27.07
N VAL A 91 -6.23 -5.60 -25.77
CA VAL A 91 -7.37 -6.25 -25.09
C VAL A 91 -8.72 -5.71 -25.58
N SER A 92 -8.81 -4.42 -25.88
CA SER A 92 -10.05 -3.80 -26.38
C SER A 92 -10.41 -4.16 -27.81
N ASN A 93 -9.41 -4.41 -28.67
CA ASN A 93 -9.65 -4.90 -30.03
C ASN A 93 -9.96 -6.40 -30.06
N LYS A 94 -9.35 -7.18 -29.16
CA LYS A 94 -9.51 -8.64 -29.13
C LYS A 94 -10.77 -9.10 -28.41
N TYR A 95 -11.24 -8.36 -27.41
CA TYR A 95 -12.38 -8.76 -26.57
C TYR A 95 -13.42 -7.66 -26.41
N HIS A 96 -14.69 -8.05 -26.46
CA HIS A 96 -15.81 -7.12 -26.29
C HIS A 96 -15.92 -6.55 -24.85
N TYR A 97 -15.31 -7.21 -23.85
CA TYR A 97 -15.47 -6.85 -22.43
C TYR A 97 -14.96 -5.46 -22.08
N TRP A 98 -13.89 -4.97 -22.69
CA TRP A 98 -13.43 -3.60 -22.45
C TRP A 98 -14.47 -2.58 -22.94
N ASN A 99 -14.94 -2.76 -24.18
CA ASN A 99 -15.81 -1.82 -24.87
C ASN A 99 -17.21 -1.74 -24.25
N ARG A 100 -17.68 -2.81 -23.59
CA ARG A 100 -19.01 -2.83 -22.96
C ARG A 100 -19.15 -1.85 -21.78
N SER A 101 -18.04 -1.51 -21.14
CA SER A 101 -18.01 -0.68 -19.93
C SER A 101 -17.04 0.50 -20.04
N LEU A 102 -16.36 0.63 -21.19
CA LEU A 102 -15.22 1.53 -21.38
C LEU A 102 -14.19 1.37 -20.25
N GLY A 103 -13.88 0.12 -19.89
CA GLY A 103 -12.92 -0.21 -18.84
C GLY A 103 -13.41 -0.02 -17.41
N ALA A 104 -14.69 0.29 -17.15
CA ALA A 104 -15.17 0.55 -15.78
C ALA A 104 -15.11 -0.69 -14.87
N ASP A 105 -15.35 -1.89 -15.41
CA ASP A 105 -15.20 -3.17 -14.68
C ASP A 105 -13.79 -3.76 -14.80
N HIS A 106 -12.82 -2.95 -15.23
CA HIS A 106 -11.41 -3.31 -15.31
C HIS A 106 -10.63 -2.70 -14.16
N PHE A 107 -9.55 -3.36 -13.78
CA PHE A 107 -8.63 -2.81 -12.81
C PHE A 107 -7.18 -3.13 -13.13
N MET A 108 -6.31 -2.22 -12.70
CA MET A 108 -4.86 -2.41 -12.67
C MET A 108 -4.38 -2.41 -11.22
N VAL A 109 -3.21 -2.99 -11.00
CA VAL A 109 -2.58 -3.06 -9.68
C VAL A 109 -1.17 -2.52 -9.79
N SER A 110 -0.78 -1.59 -8.91
CA SER A 110 0.61 -1.14 -8.86
C SER A 110 1.10 -0.60 -7.52
N CYS A 111 2.40 -0.77 -7.24
CA CYS A 111 3.05 -0.09 -6.12
C CYS A 111 4.12 0.92 -6.51
N HIS A 112 4.28 1.24 -7.79
CA HIS A 112 5.18 2.32 -8.18
C HIS A 112 4.50 3.68 -7.97
N ASP A 113 5.25 4.66 -7.49
CA ASP A 113 4.82 6.06 -7.32
C ASP A 113 4.33 6.72 -8.63
N TRP A 114 4.75 6.22 -9.79
CA TRP A 114 4.37 6.72 -11.12
C TRP A 114 3.06 6.13 -11.65
N ALA A 115 2.45 5.17 -10.95
CA ALA A 115 1.21 4.53 -11.38
C ALA A 115 0.05 5.53 -11.63
N PRO A 116 -0.19 6.57 -10.80
CA PRO A 116 -1.19 7.61 -11.09
C PRO A 116 -0.96 8.26 -12.46
N HIS A 117 0.29 8.63 -12.77
CA HIS A 117 0.63 9.31 -14.01
C HIS A 117 0.59 8.38 -15.24
N LEU A 118 1.13 7.16 -15.10
CA LEU A 118 1.19 6.18 -16.18
C LEU A 118 -0.19 5.60 -16.53
N SER A 119 -1.12 5.53 -15.55
CA SER A 119 -2.51 5.16 -15.84
C SER A 119 -3.24 6.13 -16.79
N ASN A 120 -2.74 7.37 -16.94
CA ASN A 120 -3.24 8.35 -17.92
C ASN A 120 -2.73 8.12 -19.35
N ALA A 121 -2.00 7.02 -19.60
CA ALA A 121 -1.66 6.58 -20.95
C ALA A 121 -2.90 6.28 -21.81
N ASN A 122 -4.02 5.89 -21.17
CA ASN A 122 -5.31 5.71 -21.80
C ASN A 122 -6.39 6.46 -20.99
N PRO A 123 -7.20 7.35 -21.62
CA PRO A 123 -8.18 8.15 -20.90
C PRO A 123 -9.25 7.33 -20.16
N ASP A 124 -9.69 6.21 -20.73
CA ASP A 124 -10.71 5.34 -20.13
C ASP A 124 -10.14 4.53 -18.96
N LEU A 125 -8.89 4.06 -19.07
CA LEU A 125 -8.16 3.46 -17.95
C LEU A 125 -8.08 4.43 -16.76
N TYR A 126 -7.73 5.69 -17.00
CA TYR A 126 -7.60 6.68 -15.93
C TYR A 126 -8.97 7.05 -15.33
N ARG A 127 -9.96 7.34 -16.18
CA ARG A 127 -11.25 7.90 -15.79
C ARG A 127 -12.21 6.86 -15.24
N ASN A 128 -12.26 5.66 -15.83
CA ASN A 128 -13.30 4.68 -15.59
C ASN A 128 -12.81 3.49 -14.77
N SER A 129 -11.63 2.93 -15.11
CA SER A 129 -11.12 1.73 -14.43
C SER A 129 -10.79 1.97 -12.96
N ILE A 130 -10.84 0.88 -12.19
CA ILE A 130 -10.43 0.86 -10.79
C ILE A 130 -8.89 0.80 -10.76
N ARG A 131 -8.23 1.79 -10.17
CA ARG A 131 -6.78 1.73 -9.98
C ARG A 131 -6.50 1.28 -8.55
N VAL A 132 -5.84 0.14 -8.41
CA VAL A 132 -5.42 -0.43 -7.12
C VAL A 132 -3.96 -0.05 -6.94
N ILE A 133 -3.67 1.06 -6.23
CA ILE A 133 -2.33 1.66 -6.23
C ILE A 133 -1.80 1.93 -4.82
N CYS A 134 -0.49 1.77 -4.63
CA CYS A 134 0.18 2.18 -3.38
C CYS A 134 0.16 3.71 -3.22
N ASN A 135 0.45 4.47 -4.27
CA ASN A 135 0.41 5.95 -4.24
C ASN A 135 -1.03 6.47 -4.22
N ALA A 136 -1.62 6.49 -3.03
CA ALA A 136 -3.00 6.91 -2.78
C ALA A 136 -3.10 8.40 -2.41
N ASN A 137 -2.38 9.25 -3.16
CA ASN A 137 -2.37 10.71 -2.99
C ASN A 137 -3.55 11.34 -3.77
N THR A 138 -4.50 11.93 -3.04
CA THR A 138 -5.69 12.55 -3.65
C THR A 138 -5.37 13.81 -4.44
N SER A 139 -4.26 14.48 -4.15
CA SER A 139 -3.77 15.63 -4.93
C SER A 139 -3.11 15.23 -6.26
N GLU A 140 -2.62 13.99 -6.37
CA GLU A 140 -2.02 13.42 -7.60
C GLU A 140 -3.03 12.60 -8.41
N GLY A 141 -4.32 12.80 -8.12
CA GLY A 141 -5.41 12.25 -8.90
C GLY A 141 -5.95 10.91 -8.41
N PHE A 142 -5.55 10.41 -7.23
CA PHE A 142 -6.26 9.30 -6.58
C PHE A 142 -7.70 9.72 -6.22
N LYS A 143 -8.69 8.96 -6.67
CA LYS A 143 -10.11 9.28 -6.50
C LYS A 143 -10.76 8.38 -5.46
N LEU A 144 -11.09 8.96 -4.30
CA LEU A 144 -11.91 8.29 -3.29
C LEU A 144 -13.21 7.77 -3.91
N GLY A 145 -13.62 6.55 -3.55
CA GLY A 145 -14.81 5.89 -4.09
C GLY A 145 -14.66 5.22 -5.45
N LYS A 146 -13.59 5.52 -6.23
CA LYS A 146 -13.25 4.83 -7.50
C LYS A 146 -11.98 4.00 -7.40
N ASP A 147 -10.92 4.54 -6.81
CA ASP A 147 -9.64 3.86 -6.68
C ASP A 147 -9.57 3.08 -5.35
N VAL A 148 -8.56 2.21 -5.24
CA VAL A 148 -8.30 1.37 -4.08
C VAL A 148 -6.85 1.56 -3.64
N THR A 149 -6.65 1.91 -2.37
CA THR A 149 -5.31 1.96 -1.79
C THR A 149 -4.79 0.54 -1.60
N LEU A 150 -3.64 0.23 -2.20
CA LEU A 150 -2.89 -0.99 -1.96
C LEU A 150 -1.92 -0.76 -0.80
N PRO A 151 -2.01 -1.51 0.32
CA PRO A 151 -1.03 -1.35 1.39
C PRO A 151 0.37 -1.75 0.92
N GLU A 152 1.38 -0.94 1.21
CA GLU A 152 2.79 -1.32 1.06
C GLU A 152 3.21 -2.28 2.17
N VAL A 153 3.55 -3.51 1.81
CA VAL A 153 4.18 -4.47 2.71
C VAL A 153 5.62 -4.63 2.26
N HIS A 154 6.56 -4.14 3.06
CA HIS A 154 7.99 -4.24 2.74
C HIS A 154 8.46 -5.69 2.95
N LEU A 155 8.92 -6.33 1.88
CA LEU A 155 9.48 -7.69 1.90
C LEU A 155 10.93 -7.65 1.41
N PRO A 156 11.93 -7.38 2.28
CA PRO A 156 13.31 -7.13 1.86
C PRO A 156 13.93 -8.23 0.98
N ASP A 157 13.66 -9.49 1.33
CA ASP A 157 14.17 -10.70 0.69
C ASP A 157 13.08 -11.47 -0.10
N GLY A 158 11.88 -10.88 -0.21
CA GLY A 158 10.70 -11.51 -0.80
C GLY A 158 10.09 -12.64 0.02
N LEU A 159 10.61 -12.91 1.23
CA LEU A 159 9.97 -13.82 2.17
C LEU A 159 8.78 -13.14 2.82
N LEU A 160 7.70 -13.91 3.01
CA LEU A 160 6.48 -13.38 3.62
C LEU A 160 6.78 -12.88 5.04
N SER A 161 6.54 -11.60 5.26
CA SER A 161 6.62 -11.01 6.59
C SER A 161 5.40 -11.37 7.42
N ALA A 162 5.62 -11.79 8.66
CA ALA A 162 4.58 -12.11 9.63
C ALA A 162 4.63 -11.12 10.79
N PRO A 163 3.48 -10.83 11.43
CA PRO A 163 3.48 -10.06 12.67
C PRO A 163 4.33 -10.71 13.76
N ALA A 164 4.84 -9.90 14.69
CA ALA A 164 5.59 -10.40 15.83
C ALA A 164 4.76 -11.43 16.62
N SER A 165 5.33 -12.61 16.87
CA SER A 165 4.65 -13.76 17.51
C SER A 165 4.19 -13.49 18.94
N ARG A 166 4.79 -12.50 19.62
CA ARG A 166 4.36 -11.98 20.92
C ARG A 166 4.38 -10.45 20.92
N PRO A 167 3.23 -9.80 20.66
CA PRO A 167 3.11 -8.37 20.85
C PRO A 167 3.28 -8.05 22.34
N SER A 168 4.12 -7.07 22.65
CA SER A 168 4.21 -6.51 24.01
C SER A 168 2.83 -6.12 24.55
N SER A 169 2.66 -6.12 25.87
CA SER A 169 1.47 -5.50 26.46
C SER A 169 1.53 -3.98 26.31
N ALA A 170 0.39 -3.30 26.45
CA ALA A 170 0.39 -1.84 26.42
C ALA A 170 1.25 -1.23 27.56
N SER A 171 1.37 -1.91 28.70
CA SER A 171 2.09 -1.46 29.88
C SER A 171 3.61 -1.66 29.83
N SER A 172 4.12 -2.56 28.98
CA SER A 172 5.56 -2.79 28.81
C SER A 172 6.24 -1.83 27.84
N ARG A 173 5.46 -0.94 27.20
CA ARG A 173 5.96 0.03 26.23
C ARG A 173 6.29 1.36 26.91
N THR A 174 7.58 1.66 27.01
CA THR A 174 8.11 2.82 27.74
C THR A 174 8.37 4.02 26.83
N LEU A 175 8.86 3.80 25.61
CA LEU A 175 9.17 4.90 24.68
C LEU A 175 7.89 5.54 24.14
N LEU A 176 7.84 6.88 24.09
CA LEU A 176 6.66 7.58 23.60
C LEU A 176 6.51 7.42 22.10
N ALA A 177 7.50 7.86 21.32
CA ALA A 177 7.42 7.82 19.87
C ALA A 177 8.75 7.45 19.19
N PHE A 178 8.64 6.86 17.99
CA PHE A 178 9.80 6.46 17.19
C PHE A 178 9.63 6.72 15.70
N PHE A 179 10.71 7.14 15.05
CA PHE A 179 10.91 7.16 13.61
C PHE A 179 12.38 6.88 13.26
N ALA A 180 12.63 6.08 12.22
CA ALA A 180 13.97 5.95 11.64
C ALA A 180 13.93 5.82 10.11
N GLY A 181 14.14 6.91 9.37
CA GLY A 181 14.10 6.86 7.90
C GLY A 181 14.74 8.08 7.24
N GLY A 182 15.20 7.89 6.00
CA GLY A 182 15.84 8.95 5.23
C GLY A 182 14.97 10.18 5.02
N ALA A 183 15.62 11.33 4.80
CA ALA A 183 15.01 12.63 4.51
C ALA A 183 14.39 12.69 3.10
N HIS A 184 13.48 11.76 2.81
CA HIS A 184 12.77 11.70 1.54
C HIS A 184 11.49 12.53 1.64
N GLY A 185 11.47 13.71 1.03
CA GLY A 185 10.31 14.60 1.03
C GLY A 185 10.24 15.54 2.24
N TYR A 186 9.52 16.64 2.05
CA TYR A 186 9.53 17.79 2.97
C TYR A 186 8.99 17.47 4.37
N ILE A 187 8.08 16.50 4.51
CA ILE A 187 7.52 16.10 5.81
C ILE A 187 8.59 15.38 6.66
N ARG A 188 9.35 14.45 6.05
CA ARG A 188 10.45 13.76 6.74
C ARG A 188 11.58 14.71 7.07
N GLU A 189 11.91 15.63 6.17
CA GLU A 189 12.88 16.69 6.44
C GLU A 189 12.46 17.56 7.63
N ALA A 190 11.19 17.99 7.68
CA ALA A 190 10.67 18.76 8.80
C ALA A 190 10.72 17.97 10.12
N LEU A 191 10.33 16.70 10.10
CA LEU A 191 10.39 15.82 11.26
C LEU A 191 11.82 15.65 11.77
N LEU A 192 12.77 15.30 10.89
CA LEU A 192 14.18 15.10 11.22
C LEU A 192 14.80 16.40 11.76
N ARG A 193 14.59 17.53 11.06
CA ARG A 193 15.09 18.85 11.49
C ARG A 193 14.57 19.23 12.88
N HIS A 194 13.32 18.90 13.18
CA HIS A 194 12.72 19.27 14.46
C HIS A 194 13.09 18.33 15.60
N TRP A 195 13.13 17.01 15.39
CA TRP A 195 13.19 16.03 16.48
C TRP A 195 14.48 15.21 16.57
N LYS A 196 15.31 15.13 15.52
CA LYS A 196 16.49 14.26 15.50
C LYS A 196 17.44 14.58 16.65
N GLY A 197 17.66 13.60 17.53
CA GLY A 197 18.56 13.71 18.69
C GLY A 197 18.15 14.76 19.73
N LYS A 198 16.88 15.20 19.78
CA LYS A 198 16.45 16.30 20.66
C LYS A 198 15.66 15.89 21.89
N ASP A 199 15.08 14.69 21.93
CA ASP A 199 14.25 14.24 23.07
C ASP A 199 14.46 12.74 23.36
N PRO A 200 14.59 12.34 24.64
CA PRO A 200 14.83 10.95 25.00
C PRO A 200 13.59 10.05 24.85
N ASP A 201 12.38 10.62 24.83
CA ASP A 201 11.11 9.87 24.73
C ASP A 201 10.59 9.82 23.28
N VAL A 202 11.02 10.77 22.43
CA VAL A 202 10.68 10.87 21.00
C VAL A 202 11.94 10.64 20.17
N LEU A 203 12.20 9.38 19.84
CA LEU A 203 13.39 8.99 19.07
C LEU A 203 13.13 9.17 17.57
N VAL A 204 13.93 10.02 16.94
CA VAL A 204 13.85 10.31 15.51
C VAL A 204 15.26 10.23 14.94
N ASP A 205 15.47 9.35 13.98
CA ASP A 205 16.76 9.12 13.32
C ASP A 205 16.60 8.99 11.80
N GLU A 206 17.70 9.14 11.05
CA GLU A 206 17.69 8.95 9.58
C GLU A 206 17.83 7.47 9.20
N TYR A 207 18.90 6.83 9.66
CA TYR A 207 19.13 5.41 9.41
C TYR A 207 19.65 4.79 10.68
N LEU A 208 19.04 3.68 11.07
CA LEU A 208 19.56 2.88 12.17
C LEU A 208 20.97 2.38 11.79
N PRO A 209 21.93 2.36 12.74
CA PRO A 209 23.23 1.75 12.50
C PRO A 209 23.03 0.33 11.98
N LYS A 210 23.76 -0.05 10.92
CA LYS A 210 23.84 -1.47 10.52
C LYS A 210 24.32 -2.24 11.75
N ALA A 211 23.60 -3.27 12.17
CA ALA A 211 23.94 -4.08 13.34
C ALA A 211 25.43 -4.40 13.31
N SER A 212 26.18 -3.90 14.29
CA SER A 212 27.58 -4.26 14.42
C SER A 212 27.66 -5.75 14.72
N THR A 213 28.73 -6.40 14.26
CA THR A 213 29.06 -7.80 14.54
C THR A 213 29.35 -8.09 16.03
N THR A 214 29.05 -7.15 16.93
CA THR A 214 29.17 -7.27 18.39
C THR A 214 27.78 -7.42 19.02
N PRO A 215 27.51 -8.47 19.83
CA PRO A 215 26.18 -8.75 20.38
C PRO A 215 25.62 -7.77 21.43
N ALA A 216 26.15 -6.54 21.59
CA ALA A 216 25.94 -5.77 22.83
C ALA A 216 25.72 -4.26 22.71
N SER A 217 25.54 -3.65 21.54
CA SER A 217 25.28 -2.20 21.50
C SER A 217 24.40 -1.80 20.33
N TRP A 218 23.16 -1.38 20.63
CA TRP A 218 22.13 -0.91 19.70
C TRP A 218 21.48 -2.00 18.83
N GLN A 219 20.66 -2.84 19.47
CA GLN A 219 19.42 -3.27 18.83
C GLN A 219 18.54 -2.00 18.76
N PRO A 220 17.88 -1.65 17.63
CA PRO A 220 16.76 -0.71 17.72
C PRO A 220 15.90 -1.18 18.90
N PRO A 221 15.50 -0.30 19.83
CA PRO A 221 14.73 -0.72 21.01
C PRO A 221 13.64 -1.62 20.46
N GLY A 222 13.72 -2.93 20.78
CA GLY A 222 12.93 -3.91 20.03
C GLY A 222 11.52 -3.37 19.95
N GLU A 223 10.98 -3.18 18.73
CA GLU A 223 9.81 -2.30 18.46
C GLU A 223 8.59 -2.59 19.37
N VAL A 224 8.64 -3.74 20.02
CA VAL A 224 8.05 -4.19 21.29
C VAL A 224 7.99 -3.16 22.44
N SER A 225 8.79 -2.08 22.53
CA SER A 225 8.71 -1.07 23.63
C SER A 225 8.13 0.30 23.25
N ILE A 226 7.72 0.50 21.99
CA ILE A 226 7.31 1.81 21.46
C ILE A 226 5.78 1.97 21.52
N ARG A 227 5.29 3.09 22.06
CA ARG A 227 3.85 3.39 22.10
C ARG A 227 3.30 3.86 20.76
N PHE A 228 3.93 4.88 20.17
CA PHE A 228 3.49 5.53 18.94
C PHE A 228 4.55 5.45 17.85
N CYS A 229 4.20 4.95 16.67
CA CYS A 229 5.14 4.81 15.56
C CYS A 229 4.83 5.88 14.54
N LEU A 230 5.77 6.79 14.31
CA LEU A 230 5.56 7.89 13.39
C LEU A 230 5.62 7.36 11.96
N CYS A 231 4.60 7.69 11.18
CA CYS A 231 4.44 7.33 9.78
C CYS A 231 4.36 8.60 8.92
N PRO A 232 5.44 9.38 8.81
CA PRO A 232 5.48 10.53 7.91
C PRO A 232 5.56 10.08 6.45
N SER A 233 4.75 10.69 5.60
CA SER A 233 4.85 10.51 4.14
C SER A 233 6.21 10.94 3.62
N GLY A 234 6.66 10.25 2.57
CA GLY A 234 7.92 10.51 1.89
C GLY A 234 7.74 11.45 0.68
N TYR A 235 8.44 11.15 -0.41
CA TYR A 235 8.06 11.66 -1.73
C TYR A 235 6.68 11.12 -2.15
N GLU A 236 6.42 9.85 -1.83
CA GLU A 236 5.10 9.23 -1.92
C GLU A 236 4.35 9.35 -0.59
N VAL A 237 3.01 9.45 -0.66
CA VAL A 237 2.17 9.50 0.54
C VAL A 237 2.15 8.18 1.32
N ALA A 238 2.23 7.05 0.60
CA ALA A 238 2.25 5.73 1.18
C ALA A 238 3.66 5.34 1.68
N SER A 239 3.68 4.45 2.68
CA SER A 239 4.91 3.98 3.27
C SER A 239 4.70 2.64 3.96
N PRO A 240 5.68 1.71 3.90
CA PRO A 240 5.54 0.41 4.55
C PRO A 240 5.48 0.52 6.09
N ARG A 241 5.99 1.64 6.62
CA ARG A 241 5.92 2.08 8.02
C ARG A 241 4.56 1.86 8.67
N ILE A 242 3.48 2.09 7.91
CA ILE A 242 2.12 1.92 8.43
C ILE A 242 1.86 0.46 8.75
N VAL A 243 2.23 -0.45 7.84
CA VAL A 243 2.07 -1.89 8.04
C VAL A 243 3.04 -2.39 9.10
N GLU A 244 4.29 -1.92 9.10
CA GLU A 244 5.30 -2.22 10.13
C GLU A 244 4.78 -1.85 11.52
N ALA A 245 4.30 -0.62 11.72
CA ALA A 245 3.73 -0.16 12.99
C ALA A 245 2.61 -1.08 13.48
N ILE A 246 1.72 -1.50 12.58
CA ILE A 246 0.62 -2.42 12.88
C ILE A 246 1.16 -3.82 13.25
N PHE A 247 2.19 -4.33 12.55
CA PHE A 247 2.81 -5.63 12.83
C PHE A 247 3.50 -5.68 14.19
N TYR A 248 4.09 -4.57 14.63
CA TYR A 248 4.69 -4.44 15.97
C TYR A 248 3.68 -4.09 17.07
N GLY A 249 2.41 -3.87 16.70
CA GLY A 249 1.35 -3.52 17.65
C GLY A 249 1.53 -2.13 18.25
N CYS A 250 2.21 -1.25 17.52
CA CYS A 250 2.45 0.15 17.84
C CYS A 250 1.31 1.00 17.24
N VAL A 251 0.87 2.05 17.94
CA VAL A 251 -0.19 2.92 17.40
C VAL A 251 0.40 3.80 16.29
N PRO A 252 -0.07 3.67 15.03
CA PRO A 252 0.46 4.48 13.94
C PRO A 252 0.10 5.96 14.14
N VAL A 253 1.08 6.85 13.95
CA VAL A 253 0.89 8.30 13.91
C VAL A 253 1.08 8.77 12.47
N ILE A 254 -0.02 9.02 11.78
CA ILE A 254 -0.01 9.43 10.38
C ILE A 254 0.31 10.92 10.33
N ILE A 255 1.40 11.27 9.63
CA ILE A 255 1.81 12.65 9.37
C ILE A 255 1.89 12.81 7.86
N SER A 256 0.80 13.27 7.27
CA SER A 256 0.63 13.28 5.82
C SER A 256 -0.29 14.40 5.38
N VAL A 257 -0.31 14.67 4.07
CA VAL A 257 -1.26 15.54 3.39
C VAL A 257 -1.86 14.72 2.24
N ASP A 258 -3.19 14.80 2.06
CA ASP A 258 -3.89 14.19 0.93
C ASP A 258 -3.73 12.66 0.79
N TYR A 259 -3.41 11.97 1.88
CA TYR A 259 -3.27 10.52 1.89
C TYR A 259 -4.60 9.82 2.20
N ALA A 260 -4.96 8.83 1.38
CA ALA A 260 -6.05 7.90 1.66
C ALA A 260 -5.50 6.58 2.24
N PRO A 261 -5.58 6.35 3.57
CA PRO A 261 -5.01 5.17 4.19
C PRO A 261 -5.65 3.87 3.69
N PRO A 262 -4.93 2.73 3.72
CA PRO A 262 -5.46 1.49 3.18
C PRO A 262 -6.73 1.05 3.90
N PHE A 263 -7.69 0.55 3.12
CA PHE A 263 -8.98 0.07 3.61
C PHE A 263 -9.81 1.13 4.36
N ALA A 264 -9.60 2.43 4.13
CA ALA A 264 -10.40 3.49 4.77
C ALA A 264 -11.91 3.40 4.47
N ASP A 265 -12.30 2.68 3.41
CA ASP A 265 -13.69 2.34 3.10
C ASP A 265 -14.30 1.23 3.98
N VAL A 266 -13.49 0.54 4.78
CA VAL A 266 -13.90 -0.56 5.67
C VAL A 266 -13.48 -0.31 7.12
N LEU A 267 -12.29 0.24 7.34
CA LEU A 267 -11.68 0.47 8.64
C LEU A 267 -11.68 1.95 8.99
N ASP A 268 -12.24 2.27 10.16
CA ASP A 268 -12.16 3.62 10.72
C ASP A 268 -10.80 3.81 11.42
N TRP A 269 -9.86 4.43 10.71
CA TRP A 269 -8.50 4.71 11.18
C TRP A 269 -8.47 5.52 12.49
N SER A 270 -9.43 6.43 12.71
CA SER A 270 -9.53 7.23 13.96
C SER A 270 -9.69 6.37 15.22
N LYS A 271 -10.05 5.08 15.06
CA LYS A 271 -10.22 4.14 16.16
C LYS A 271 -8.92 3.45 16.57
N PHE A 272 -7.88 3.47 15.75
CA PHE A 272 -6.62 2.74 16.01
C PHE A 272 -5.33 3.47 15.60
N SER A 273 -5.42 4.66 15.02
CA SER A 273 -4.28 5.54 14.75
C SER A 273 -4.46 6.92 15.39
N VAL A 274 -3.42 7.73 15.30
CA VAL A 274 -3.43 9.17 15.58
C VAL A 274 -3.05 9.89 14.30
N GLU A 275 -3.70 10.99 13.98
CA GLU A 275 -3.33 11.85 12.85
C GLU A 275 -2.76 13.15 13.41
N VAL A 276 -1.59 13.56 12.90
CA VAL A 276 -0.94 14.81 13.28
C VAL A 276 -0.71 15.63 12.01
N PRO A 277 -1.32 16.82 11.89
CA PRO A 277 -1.07 17.70 10.76
C PRO A 277 0.42 18.08 10.67
N VAL A 278 0.94 18.21 9.45
CA VAL A 278 2.36 18.53 9.21
C VAL A 278 2.80 19.80 9.96
N VAL A 279 1.94 20.83 10.00
CA VAL A 279 2.22 22.09 10.70
C VAL A 279 2.41 21.93 12.23
N ARG A 280 1.92 20.82 12.79
CA ARG A 280 1.99 20.50 14.23
C ARG A 280 3.09 19.48 14.56
N ILE A 281 3.98 19.16 13.61
CA ILE A 281 5.20 18.37 13.90
C ILE A 281 5.93 18.89 15.15
N PRO A 282 6.10 20.21 15.37
CA PRO A 282 6.75 20.73 16.57
C PRO A 282 6.08 20.35 17.90
N GLU A 283 4.78 20.04 17.88
CA GLU A 283 3.95 19.73 19.05
C GLU A 283 3.77 18.22 19.27
N LEU A 284 4.51 17.36 18.53
CA LEU A 284 4.31 15.90 18.55
C LEU A 284 4.29 15.31 19.97
N LYS A 285 5.28 15.64 20.81
CA LYS A 285 5.34 15.14 22.19
C LYS A 285 4.09 15.52 22.98
N GLU A 286 3.73 16.80 22.96
CA GLU A 286 2.55 17.30 23.66
C GLU A 286 1.25 16.63 23.20
N ILE A 287 1.07 16.48 21.89
CA ILE A 287 -0.11 15.82 21.31
C ILE A 287 -0.22 14.38 21.80
N LEU A 288 0.89 13.64 21.78
CA LEU A 288 0.92 12.22 22.13
C LEU A 288 0.80 12.01 23.66
N GLU A 289 1.38 12.87 24.49
CA GLU A 289 1.27 12.82 25.95
C GLU A 289 -0.13 13.15 26.46
N ARG A 290 -0.89 13.99 25.74
CA ARG A 290 -2.30 14.28 26.05
C ARG A 290 -3.20 13.05 25.89
N ILE A 291 -2.75 11.99 25.20
CA ILE A 291 -3.51 10.75 25.06
C ILE A 291 -3.40 9.95 26.36
N SER A 292 -4.50 9.92 27.12
CA SER A 292 -4.55 9.16 28.38
C SER A 292 -4.14 7.68 28.21
N PRO A 293 -3.53 7.05 29.23
CA PRO A 293 -3.18 5.62 29.19
C PRO A 293 -4.35 4.70 28.81
N ARG A 294 -5.56 5.02 29.30
CA ARG A 294 -6.79 4.29 28.95
C ARG A 294 -7.13 4.41 27.46
N ARG A 295 -7.03 5.61 26.88
CA ARG A 295 -7.27 5.81 25.45
C ARG A 295 -6.21 5.10 24.61
N TYR A 296 -4.94 5.21 24.99
CA TYR A 296 -3.85 4.51 24.33
C TYR A 296 -4.06 2.98 24.31
N ALA A 297 -4.43 2.38 25.45
CA ALA A 297 -4.71 0.94 25.52
C ALA A 297 -5.84 0.51 24.57
N VAL A 298 -6.86 1.36 24.38
CA VAL A 298 -7.94 1.10 23.41
C VAL A 298 -7.44 1.19 21.97
N LEU A 299 -6.63 2.19 21.63
CA LEU A 299 -6.02 2.33 20.30
C LEU A 299 -5.17 1.08 19.99
N GLN A 300 -4.26 0.75 20.90
CA GLN A 300 -3.33 -0.39 20.78
C GLN A 300 -4.08 -1.72 20.64
N SER A 301 -5.11 -1.96 21.46
CA SER A 301 -5.94 -3.18 21.34
C SER A 301 -6.61 -3.28 19.97
N ARG A 302 -7.02 -2.15 19.37
CA ARG A 302 -7.62 -2.14 18.04
C ARG A 302 -6.58 -2.30 16.93
N VAL A 303 -5.37 -1.77 17.08
CA VAL A 303 -4.24 -2.10 16.19
C VAL A 303 -4.06 -3.62 16.12
N MET A 304 -4.04 -4.29 17.27
CA MET A 304 -3.90 -5.75 17.32
C MET A 304 -5.05 -6.50 16.64
N ARG A 305 -6.28 -5.95 16.68
CA ARG A 305 -7.43 -6.54 15.99
C ARG A 305 -7.37 -6.38 14.48
N VAL A 306 -6.92 -5.22 13.99
CA VAL A 306 -6.83 -4.96 12.55
C VAL A 306 -5.60 -5.57 11.91
N GLN A 307 -4.58 -5.94 12.69
CA GLN A 307 -3.31 -6.50 12.22
C GLN A 307 -3.46 -7.62 11.18
N ARG A 308 -4.40 -8.56 11.41
CA ARG A 308 -4.69 -9.67 10.49
C ARG A 308 -5.02 -9.22 9.06
N HIS A 309 -5.58 -8.01 8.90
CA HIS A 309 -6.01 -7.43 7.62
C HIS A 309 -4.85 -6.92 6.76
N PHE A 310 -3.65 -6.83 7.33
CA PHE A 310 -2.43 -6.40 6.63
C PHE A 310 -1.45 -7.54 6.41
N VAL A 311 -1.75 -8.76 6.89
CA VAL A 311 -0.89 -9.93 6.71
C VAL A 311 -0.99 -10.43 5.27
N LEU A 312 0.16 -10.68 4.64
CA LEU A 312 0.24 -11.32 3.34
C LEU A 312 0.40 -12.84 3.51
N ASN A 313 -0.57 -13.63 3.04
CA ASN A 313 -0.47 -15.09 3.01
C ASN A 313 -0.35 -15.61 1.57
N ARG A 314 0.35 -16.74 1.40
CA ARG A 314 0.35 -17.58 0.19
C ARG A 314 0.03 -19.02 0.59
N PRO A 315 -1.08 -19.63 0.14
CA PRO A 315 -2.21 -18.98 -0.56
C PRO A 315 -2.89 -17.94 0.33
N ALA A 316 -3.63 -17.01 -0.28
CA ALA A 316 -4.37 -15.99 0.44
C ALA A 316 -5.41 -16.61 1.39
N LYS A 317 -5.59 -16.01 2.56
CA LYS A 317 -6.52 -16.45 3.61
C LYS A 317 -7.61 -15.42 3.85
N ARG A 318 -8.82 -15.88 4.20
CA ARG A 318 -9.93 -15.00 4.51
C ARG A 318 -9.53 -13.92 5.53
N PHE A 319 -9.89 -12.68 5.24
CA PHE A 319 -9.55 -11.45 5.99
C PHE A 319 -8.10 -10.99 5.92
N ASP A 320 -7.24 -11.62 5.14
CA ASP A 320 -5.87 -11.14 4.92
C ASP A 320 -5.81 -9.95 3.95
N VAL A 321 -4.61 -9.41 3.72
CA VAL A 321 -4.42 -8.22 2.88
C VAL A 321 -4.98 -8.39 1.47
N PHE A 322 -4.83 -9.57 0.87
CA PHE A 322 -5.34 -9.85 -0.46
C PHE A 322 -6.87 -9.83 -0.47
N HIS A 323 -7.52 -10.50 0.49
CA HIS A 323 -8.98 -10.50 0.61
C HIS A 323 -9.55 -9.11 0.90
N MET A 324 -8.84 -8.29 1.68
CA MET A 324 -9.24 -6.92 1.98
C MET A 324 -9.12 -6.01 0.75
N VAL A 325 -8.09 -6.18 -0.07
CA VAL A 325 -7.98 -5.50 -1.37
C VAL A 325 -9.10 -5.95 -2.32
N MET A 326 -9.34 -7.26 -2.44
CA MET A 326 -10.45 -7.80 -3.24
C MET A 326 -11.82 -7.29 -2.77
N HIS A 327 -12.01 -7.13 -1.46
CA HIS A 327 -13.21 -6.51 -0.90
C HIS A 327 -13.35 -5.05 -1.28
N SER A 328 -12.26 -4.29 -1.22
CA SER A 328 -12.25 -2.89 -1.63
C SER A 328 -12.62 -2.78 -3.11
N ILE A 329 -11.97 -3.56 -3.99
CA ILE A 329 -12.29 -3.64 -5.43
C ILE A 329 -13.78 -3.99 -5.66
N TRP A 330 -14.30 -4.98 -4.95
CA TRP A 330 -15.71 -5.39 -5.03
C TRP A 330 -16.67 -4.24 -4.71
N LEU A 331 -16.36 -3.40 -3.71
CA LEU A 331 -17.18 -2.23 -3.39
C LEU A 331 -17.21 -1.22 -4.53
N ARG A 332 -16.08 -1.02 -5.24
CA ARG A 332 -16.03 -0.10 -6.40
C ARG A 332 -16.90 -0.63 -7.53
N ARG A 333 -16.89 -1.94 -7.76
CA ARG A 333 -17.79 -2.60 -8.70
C ARG A 333 -19.27 -2.39 -8.37
N ILE A 334 -19.65 -2.39 -7.09
CA ILE A 334 -21.05 -2.14 -6.68
C ILE A 334 -21.44 -0.69 -6.94
N ASN A 335 -20.50 0.25 -6.76
CA ASN A 335 -20.74 1.66 -7.05
C ASN A 335 -20.97 1.93 -8.55
N LEU A 336 -20.42 1.07 -9.41
CA LEU A 336 -20.67 1.09 -10.85
C LEU A 336 -22.07 0.54 -11.14
N ARG A 337 -23.03 1.43 -11.45
CA ARG A 337 -24.35 1.07 -11.98
C ARG A 337 -24.22 0.66 -13.45
N LEU A 338 -23.54 -0.45 -13.71
CA LEU A 338 -23.52 -1.06 -15.04
C LEU A 338 -24.84 -1.80 -15.24
N ASN A 339 -25.60 -1.39 -16.24
CA ASN A 339 -26.76 -2.14 -16.71
C ASN A 339 -26.22 -3.34 -17.50
N PHE A 340 -26.31 -4.53 -16.91
CA PHE A 340 -25.97 -5.79 -17.58
C PHE A 340 -27.18 -6.33 -18.33
#